data_AF-G9N133-F1
#
_entry.id   AF-G9N133-F1
#
_cell.length_a   1.000
_cell.length_b   1.000
_cell.length_c   1.000
_cell.angle_alpha   90.00
_cell.angle_beta   90.00
_cell.angle_gamma   90.00
#
_symmetry.space_group_name_H-M   'P 1'
#
loop_
_entity.id
_entity.type
_entity.pdbx_description
1 polymer ?
#
loop_
_entity_poly.entity_id
_entity_poly.type
_entity_poly.pdbx_seq_one_letter_code
_entity_poly.pdbx_strand_id
1 'polypeptide(L)'
;MSQPLEFPSSFVTPWRDLLLSHQHERSRDSPNYHDPEAIDSLLTTTTPKLLYVGTGHSIFTRAILPAIASAKHSVHFVTCYWAASPSLDGIRQTLIQLAEARSRSGEPLPTLHVSIGFSSWGLFQKLFHTSAPEGCIYPPSKWAKLGLPSEKTLRKGGIEMTVKSLFFTPLSVMHPKYVIIDEAKAWVPSCNVSWERWFEGCVELEGEVVDKLLTFHARVWGARSQSRDIDDGVDEDDETSSASPLNEEDNDSSATQCIHFTAVAPTPAIFLPSPHHRNPRFRFFPFFSQSNPPMTPLNAALLTLFANARHDIHLVTPNLTSWPVIEALLEALSRGVNVQVRTGRNMMVIEQLITAGTTTSWCIRRFVKKYRALCKQSRGSDLEA
;
A
#
# COMPACT_ATOMS: atom_id res chain seq x y z
N MET A 1 28.29 4.46 25.00
CA MET A 1 26.82 4.53 24.84
C MET A 1 26.57 5.16 23.48
N SER A 2 26.16 4.37 22.49
CA SER A 2 25.73 4.92 21.19
C SER A 2 24.50 5.79 21.43
N GLN A 3 24.49 7.01 20.88
CA GLN A 3 23.28 7.84 20.88
C GLN A 3 22.09 7.01 20.35
N PRO A 4 20.88 7.16 20.91
CA PRO A 4 19.71 6.56 20.30
C PRO A 4 19.68 7.01 18.84
N LEU A 5 19.48 6.05 17.94
CA LEU A 5 19.30 6.35 16.54
C LEU A 5 18.03 7.21 16.45
N GLU A 6 18.20 8.51 16.24
CA GLU A 6 17.12 9.48 16.13
C GLU A 6 16.94 9.87 14.67
N PHE A 7 15.69 9.98 14.25
CA PHE A 7 15.36 10.47 12.92
C PHE A 7 15.80 11.95 12.82
N PRO A 8 16.41 12.41 11.71
CA PRO A 8 16.96 13.76 11.64
C PRO A 8 15.95 14.84 12.01
N SER A 9 16.29 15.72 12.96
CA SER A 9 15.43 16.84 13.39
C SER A 9 15.08 17.77 12.23
N SER A 10 15.99 17.91 11.27
CA SER A 10 15.76 18.63 10.01
C SER A 10 14.56 18.11 9.21
N PHE A 11 14.14 16.86 9.44
CA PHE A 11 12.93 16.28 8.87
C PHE A 11 11.77 16.26 9.88
N VAL A 12 12.01 15.73 11.08
CA VAL A 12 10.93 15.49 12.06
C VAL A 12 10.23 16.77 12.47
N THR A 13 10.98 17.85 12.74
CA THR A 13 10.42 19.14 13.16
C THR A 13 9.48 19.72 12.09
N PRO A 14 9.91 19.98 10.84
CA PRO A 14 9.00 20.55 9.84
C PRO A 14 7.84 19.62 9.47
N TRP A 15 8.04 18.29 9.50
CA TRP A 15 6.95 17.33 9.29
C TRP A 15 5.89 17.41 10.41
N ARG A 16 6.33 17.45 11.67
CA ARG A 16 5.45 17.57 12.84
C ARG A 16 4.70 18.91 12.83
N ASP A 17 5.38 20.01 12.55
CA ASP A 17 4.78 21.35 12.49
C ASP A 17 3.74 21.44 11.37
N LEU A 18 4.02 20.83 10.21
CA LEU A 18 3.07 20.75 9.11
C LEU A 18 1.83 19.94 9.49
N LEU A 19 1.98 18.86 10.26
CA LEU A 19 0.86 18.10 10.77
C LEU A 19 0.05 18.92 11.78
N LEU A 20 0.69 19.52 12.78
CA LEU A 20 0.00 20.28 13.83
C LEU A 20 -0.75 21.50 13.28
N SER A 21 -0.18 22.21 12.30
CA SER A 21 -0.84 23.33 11.63
C SER A 21 -2.14 22.95 10.89
N HIS A 22 -2.33 21.67 10.57
CA HIS A 22 -3.52 21.13 9.90
C HIS A 22 -4.36 20.20 10.80
N GLN A 23 -4.17 20.25 12.13
CA GLN A 23 -4.83 19.35 13.10
C GLN A 23 -6.36 19.34 12.96
N HIS A 24 -7.00 20.50 12.78
CA HIS A 24 -8.45 20.60 12.69
C HIS A 24 -9.04 19.85 11.49
N GLU A 25 -8.35 19.87 10.35
CA GLU A 25 -8.78 19.20 9.11
C GLU A 25 -8.81 17.68 9.26
N ARG A 26 -7.98 17.13 10.15
CA ARG A 26 -7.80 15.70 10.40
C ARG A 26 -8.53 15.17 11.62
N SER A 27 -9.27 16.00 12.34
CA SER A 27 -9.98 15.61 13.58
C SER A 27 -11.00 14.48 13.37
N ARG A 28 -11.42 14.22 12.12
CA ARG A 28 -12.38 13.19 11.74
C ARG A 28 -11.76 12.00 11.00
N ASP A 29 -10.44 11.96 10.87
CA ASP A 29 -9.73 10.86 10.24
C ASP A 29 -9.85 9.59 11.10
N SER A 30 -9.87 8.43 10.46
CA SER A 30 -9.92 7.13 11.14
C SER A 30 -8.96 6.13 10.48
N PRO A 31 -7.96 5.60 11.22
CA PRO A 31 -7.54 5.98 12.57
C PRO A 31 -6.98 7.42 12.61
N ASN A 32 -7.09 8.07 13.77
CA ASN A 32 -6.74 9.48 13.91
C ASN A 32 -5.29 9.69 14.40
N TYR A 33 -4.57 10.66 13.80
CA TYR A 33 -3.22 11.12 14.21
C TYR A 33 -3.13 12.66 14.23
N HIS A 34 -4.06 13.31 14.93
CA HIS A 34 -4.21 14.77 14.92
C HIS A 34 -3.48 15.47 16.06
N ASP A 35 -3.33 14.84 17.23
CA ASP A 35 -2.67 15.42 18.41
C ASP A 35 -1.16 15.08 18.49
N PRO A 36 -0.38 15.82 19.31
CA PRO A 36 1.07 15.62 19.42
C PRO A 36 1.49 14.20 19.82
N GLU A 37 0.79 13.57 20.76
CA GLU A 37 1.12 12.22 21.23
C GLU A 37 0.87 11.18 20.15
N ALA A 38 -0.24 11.32 19.42
CA ALA A 38 -0.57 10.45 18.29
C ALA A 38 0.43 10.61 17.14
N ILE A 39 0.93 11.82 16.86
CA ILE A 39 1.99 12.04 15.87
C ILE A 39 3.30 11.38 16.34
N ASP A 40 3.70 11.60 17.59
CA ASP A 40 4.93 11.02 18.13
C ASP A 40 4.87 9.48 18.18
N SER A 41 3.66 8.91 18.33
CA SER A 41 3.44 7.47 18.27
C SER A 41 3.76 6.84 16.90
N LEU A 42 3.88 7.64 15.84
CA LEU A 42 4.28 7.18 14.50
C LEU A 42 5.80 6.98 14.37
N LEU A 43 6.59 7.57 15.26
CA LEU A 43 8.03 7.33 15.31
C LEU A 43 8.29 5.90 15.83
N THR A 44 9.22 5.20 15.17
CA THR A 44 9.50 3.79 15.44
C THR A 44 10.89 3.41 14.93
N THR A 45 11.22 2.12 15.00
CA THR A 45 12.41 1.55 14.38
C THR A 45 12.03 0.44 13.42
N THR A 46 12.86 0.22 12.41
CA THR A 46 12.69 -0.86 11.42
C THR A 46 14.02 -1.51 11.10
N THR A 47 13.98 -2.80 10.81
CA THR A 47 15.12 -3.56 10.29
C THR A 47 14.71 -4.19 8.97
N PRO A 48 14.99 -3.53 7.82
CA PRO A 48 14.72 -4.13 6.51
C PRO A 48 15.62 -5.35 6.31
N LYS A 49 15.06 -6.42 5.77
CA LYS A 49 15.77 -7.69 5.52
C LYS A 49 15.98 -7.95 4.06
N LEU A 50 14.91 -7.85 3.28
CA LEU A 50 14.92 -8.16 1.86
C LEU A 50 14.12 -7.10 1.10
N LEU A 51 14.61 -6.71 -0.08
CA LEU A 51 13.87 -5.95 -1.07
C LEU A 51 13.74 -6.80 -2.33
N TYR A 52 12.51 -7.18 -2.65
CA TYR A 52 12.14 -7.85 -3.88
C TYR A 52 11.65 -6.82 -4.90
N VAL A 53 12.08 -6.96 -6.15
CA VAL A 53 11.51 -6.23 -7.28
C VAL A 53 11.18 -7.20 -8.41
N GLY A 54 10.14 -6.92 -9.17
CA GLY A 54 9.69 -7.78 -10.25
C GLY A 54 8.24 -7.51 -10.62
N THR A 55 7.52 -8.53 -11.10
CA THR A 55 6.08 -8.45 -11.27
C THR A 55 5.34 -8.77 -9.98
N GLY A 56 4.06 -8.38 -9.88
CA GLY A 56 3.20 -8.79 -8.77
C GLY A 56 3.24 -10.29 -8.55
N HIS A 57 3.05 -11.09 -9.61
CA HIS A 57 3.12 -12.55 -9.52
C HIS A 57 4.46 -13.05 -8.97
N SER A 58 5.59 -12.52 -9.45
CA SER A 58 6.92 -12.92 -8.97
C SER A 58 7.17 -12.57 -7.49
N ILE A 59 6.59 -11.46 -7.01
CA ILE A 59 6.66 -11.07 -5.59
C ILE A 59 5.84 -12.06 -4.75
N PHE A 60 4.66 -12.47 -5.23
CA PHE A 60 3.87 -13.47 -4.54
C PHE A 60 4.63 -14.79 -4.41
N THR A 61 5.16 -15.31 -5.52
CA THR A 61 5.82 -16.63 -5.52
C THR A 61 7.13 -16.64 -4.72
N ARG A 62 7.90 -15.55 -4.73
CA ARG A 62 9.24 -15.49 -4.10
C ARG A 62 9.25 -15.00 -2.66
N ALA A 63 8.24 -14.24 -2.24
CA ALA A 63 8.22 -13.60 -0.92
C ALA A 63 6.95 -13.94 -0.12
N ILE A 64 5.77 -13.59 -0.66
CA ILE A 64 4.53 -13.63 0.13
C ILE A 64 4.02 -15.06 0.38
N LEU A 65 3.96 -15.90 -0.65
CA LEU A 65 3.46 -17.27 -0.50
C LEU A 65 4.36 -18.12 0.39
N PRO A 66 5.71 -18.10 0.25
CA PRO A 66 6.59 -18.77 1.20
C PRO A 66 6.42 -18.27 2.64
N ALA A 67 6.21 -16.97 2.84
CA ALA A 67 5.97 -16.39 4.16
C ALA A 67 4.68 -16.93 4.78
N ILE A 68 3.57 -16.97 4.03
CA ILE A 68 2.30 -17.56 4.48
C ILE A 68 2.47 -19.05 4.78
N ALA A 69 3.18 -19.80 3.93
CA ALA A 69 3.44 -21.22 4.13
C ALA A 69 4.23 -21.53 5.42
N SER A 70 5.04 -20.58 5.88
CA SER A 70 5.85 -20.71 7.09
C SER A 70 5.13 -20.33 8.39
N ALA A 71 3.92 -19.76 8.31
CA ALA A 71 3.21 -19.20 9.45
C ALA A 71 2.79 -20.26 10.48
N LYS A 72 2.95 -19.94 11.75
CA LYS A 72 2.67 -20.84 12.87
C LYS A 72 1.45 -20.42 13.70
N HIS A 73 1.28 -19.11 13.88
CA HIS A 73 0.33 -18.49 14.82
C HIS A 73 -0.60 -17.50 14.13
N SER A 74 -0.10 -16.65 13.24
CA SER A 74 -0.94 -15.64 12.60
C SER A 74 -0.50 -15.24 11.19
N VAL A 75 -1.49 -14.89 10.36
CA VAL A 75 -1.32 -14.27 9.04
C VAL A 75 -2.29 -13.11 8.93
N HIS A 76 -1.78 -11.89 8.81
CA HIS A 76 -2.58 -10.70 8.53
C HIS A 76 -2.30 -10.18 7.14
N PHE A 77 -3.17 -10.49 6.19
CA PHE A 77 -3.01 -10.14 4.78
C PHE A 77 -3.96 -8.99 4.42
N VAL A 78 -3.43 -7.90 3.86
CA VAL A 78 -4.23 -6.78 3.36
C VAL A 78 -3.79 -6.39 1.95
N THR A 79 -4.75 -6.19 1.05
CA THR A 79 -4.55 -5.69 -0.32
C THR A 79 -5.58 -4.60 -0.67
N CYS A 80 -5.33 -3.80 -1.70
CA CYS A 80 -6.37 -2.89 -2.20
C CYS A 80 -7.36 -3.61 -3.10
N TYR A 81 -6.84 -4.34 -4.09
CA TYR A 81 -7.64 -5.04 -5.10
C TYR A 81 -7.48 -6.56 -4.96
N TRP A 82 -8.59 -7.26 -5.16
CA TRP A 82 -8.71 -8.71 -5.07
C TRP A 82 -9.42 -9.25 -6.32
N ALA A 83 -8.74 -10.04 -7.13
CA ALA A 83 -9.33 -10.57 -8.35
C ALA A 83 -8.77 -11.95 -8.73
N ALA A 84 -9.54 -12.67 -9.55
CA ALA A 84 -9.10 -13.92 -10.17
C ALA A 84 -7.75 -13.71 -10.85
N SER A 85 -6.75 -14.47 -10.41
CA SER A 85 -5.37 -14.31 -10.85
C SER A 85 -4.50 -15.47 -10.37
N PRO A 86 -3.34 -15.71 -11.00
CA PRO A 86 -2.35 -16.66 -10.51
C PRO A 86 -1.89 -16.37 -9.06
N SER A 87 -1.92 -15.11 -8.63
CA SER A 87 -1.61 -14.70 -7.25
C SER A 87 -2.69 -15.19 -6.28
N LEU A 88 -3.97 -15.09 -6.64
CA LEU A 88 -5.08 -15.62 -5.85
C LEU A 88 -5.04 -17.15 -5.77
N ASP A 89 -4.80 -17.82 -6.90
CA ASP A 89 -4.63 -19.28 -6.93
C ASP A 89 -3.46 -19.71 -6.04
N GLY A 90 -2.36 -18.97 -6.07
CA GLY A 90 -1.21 -19.17 -5.20
C GLY A 90 -1.57 -19.06 -3.71
N ILE A 91 -2.32 -18.04 -3.31
CA ILE A 91 -2.80 -17.89 -1.91
C ILE A 91 -3.66 -19.09 -1.52
N ARG A 92 -4.65 -19.44 -2.36
CA ARG A 92 -5.56 -20.56 -2.11
C ARG A 92 -4.80 -21.87 -1.91
N GLN A 93 -3.88 -22.18 -2.83
CA GLN A 93 -3.11 -23.42 -2.74
C GLN A 93 -2.19 -23.45 -1.55
N THR A 94 -1.54 -22.33 -1.23
CA THR A 94 -0.67 -22.21 -0.05
C THR A 94 -1.44 -22.49 1.24
N LEU A 95 -2.65 -21.95 1.38
CA LEU A 95 -3.50 -22.19 2.56
C LEU A 95 -3.97 -23.65 2.66
N ILE A 96 -4.28 -24.30 1.53
CA ILE A 96 -4.64 -25.73 1.49
C ILE A 96 -3.45 -26.59 1.92
N GLN A 97 -2.28 -26.34 1.33
CA GLN A 97 -1.05 -27.07 1.65
C GLN A 97 -0.65 -26.89 3.12
N LEU A 98 -0.79 -25.67 3.65
CA LEU A 98 -0.54 -25.38 5.06
C LEU A 98 -1.50 -26.16 5.97
N ALA A 99 -2.79 -26.21 5.64
CA ALA A 99 -3.76 -26.99 6.40
C ALA A 99 -3.43 -28.50 6.39
N GLU A 100 -3.05 -29.05 5.24
CA GLU A 100 -2.67 -30.46 5.07
C GLU A 100 -1.35 -30.82 5.77
N ALA A 101 -0.36 -29.92 5.75
CA ALA A 101 0.90 -30.10 6.45
C ALA A 101 0.66 -30.14 7.97
N ARG A 102 -0.11 -29.17 8.48
CA ARG A 102 -0.45 -29.07 9.89
C ARG A 102 -1.26 -30.27 10.37
N SER A 103 -2.23 -30.76 9.59
CA SER A 103 -3.04 -31.94 9.94
C SER A 103 -2.22 -33.24 10.01
N ARG A 104 -1.09 -33.32 9.29
CA ARG A 104 -0.20 -34.49 9.24
C ARG A 104 0.90 -34.46 10.30
N SER A 105 1.08 -33.34 11.00
CA SER A 105 2.19 -33.16 11.95
C SER A 105 2.18 -34.15 13.12
N GLY A 106 1.02 -34.75 13.44
CA GLY A 106 0.88 -35.73 14.52
C GLY A 106 0.93 -35.11 15.94
N GLU A 107 1.31 -33.84 16.04
CA GLU A 107 1.43 -33.07 17.27
C GLU A 107 0.26 -32.08 17.41
N PRO A 108 -0.21 -31.78 18.63
CA PRO A 108 -1.19 -30.72 18.86
C PRO A 108 -0.54 -29.36 18.57
N LEU A 109 -0.86 -28.77 17.42
CA LEU A 109 -0.42 -27.42 17.04
C LEU A 109 -1.39 -26.35 17.57
N PRO A 110 -0.88 -25.17 17.98
CA PRO A 110 -1.73 -24.04 18.34
C PRO A 110 -2.53 -23.55 17.13
N THR A 111 -3.72 -22.99 17.34
CA THR A 111 -4.55 -22.42 16.27
C THR A 111 -3.77 -21.36 15.48
N LEU A 112 -3.85 -21.45 14.15
CA LEU A 112 -3.32 -20.45 13.23
C LEU A 112 -4.47 -19.50 12.83
N HIS A 113 -4.36 -18.22 13.18
CA HIS A 113 -5.34 -17.20 12.83
C HIS A 113 -4.98 -16.49 11.54
N VAL A 114 -5.85 -16.53 10.53
CA VAL A 114 -5.67 -15.88 9.23
C VAL A 114 -6.71 -14.76 9.09
N SER A 115 -6.29 -13.53 8.86
CA SER A 115 -7.18 -12.43 8.52
C SER A 115 -6.85 -11.90 7.13
N ILE A 116 -7.84 -11.86 6.24
CA ILE A 116 -7.72 -11.32 4.88
C ILE A 116 -8.57 -10.05 4.79
N GLY A 117 -7.92 -8.92 4.52
CA GLY A 117 -8.54 -7.62 4.27
C GLY A 117 -8.37 -7.20 2.82
N PHE A 118 -9.44 -6.73 2.17
CA PHE A 118 -9.31 -6.08 0.86
C PHE A 118 -10.25 -4.88 0.72
N SER A 119 -9.94 -3.95 -0.18
CA SER A 119 -10.85 -2.82 -0.40
C SER A 119 -11.90 -3.10 -1.45
N SER A 120 -11.47 -3.61 -2.61
CA SER A 120 -12.37 -3.88 -3.71
C SER A 120 -12.01 -5.12 -4.50
N TRP A 121 -13.03 -5.73 -5.10
CA TRP A 121 -12.89 -6.92 -5.94
C TRP A 121 -13.76 -6.88 -7.21
N GLY A 122 -14.44 -5.76 -7.47
CA GLY A 122 -15.27 -5.59 -8.66
C GLY A 122 -16.12 -4.33 -8.61
N LEU A 123 -16.63 -3.89 -9.77
CA LEU A 123 -17.41 -2.65 -9.90
C LEU A 123 -18.75 -2.71 -9.14
N PHE A 124 -19.44 -3.84 -9.17
CA PHE A 124 -20.70 -4.03 -8.44
C PHE A 124 -20.50 -3.95 -6.93
N GLN A 125 -19.46 -4.58 -6.39
CA GLN A 125 -19.12 -4.41 -4.98
C GLN A 125 -18.91 -2.92 -4.69
N LYS A 126 -18.16 -2.16 -5.49
CA LYS A 126 -18.01 -0.70 -5.25
C LYS A 126 -19.35 0.05 -5.21
N LEU A 127 -20.35 -0.36 -6.00
CA LEU A 127 -21.65 0.29 -6.09
C LEU A 127 -22.60 -0.07 -4.92
N PHE A 128 -22.54 -1.30 -4.42
CA PHE A 128 -23.47 -1.82 -3.39
C PHE A 128 -22.82 -2.03 -2.01
N HIS A 129 -21.51 -1.84 -1.88
CA HIS A 129 -20.81 -2.02 -0.62
C HIS A 129 -21.25 -0.99 0.42
N THR A 130 -21.38 -1.47 1.65
CA THR A 130 -21.64 -0.61 2.81
C THR A 130 -20.56 0.46 2.96
N SER A 131 -20.96 1.69 3.24
CA SER A 131 -20.03 2.77 3.59
C SER A 131 -19.74 2.85 5.10
N ALA A 132 -20.18 1.83 5.85
CA ALA A 132 -19.94 1.74 7.28
C ALA A 132 -18.44 1.50 7.57
N PRO A 133 -17.85 2.14 8.61
CA PRO A 133 -16.47 1.91 9.02
C PRO A 133 -16.13 0.45 9.34
N GLU A 134 -17.13 -0.35 9.72
CA GLU A 134 -16.99 -1.77 10.03
C GLU A 134 -16.79 -2.63 8.77
N GLY A 135 -17.24 -2.13 7.60
CA GLY A 135 -17.22 -2.83 6.32
C GLY A 135 -18.08 -4.08 6.25
N CYS A 136 -17.67 -5.03 5.42
CA CYS A 136 -18.35 -6.30 5.21
C CYS A 136 -17.46 -7.45 5.69
N ILE A 137 -17.97 -8.31 6.56
CA ILE A 137 -17.30 -9.56 6.98
C ILE A 137 -17.97 -10.71 6.22
N TYR A 138 -17.18 -11.49 5.50
CA TYR A 138 -17.70 -12.57 4.66
C TYR A 138 -17.81 -13.87 5.46
N PRO A 139 -19.01 -14.48 5.54
CA PRO A 139 -19.17 -15.77 6.18
C PRO A 139 -18.46 -16.88 5.37
N PRO A 140 -18.10 -18.01 6.01
CA PRO A 140 -17.44 -19.13 5.35
C PRO A 140 -18.09 -19.64 4.06
N SER A 141 -19.42 -19.56 3.97
CA SER A 141 -20.19 -19.95 2.79
C SER A 141 -19.88 -19.12 1.54
N LYS A 142 -19.35 -17.91 1.69
CA LYS A 142 -19.00 -17.00 0.58
C LYS A 142 -17.51 -17.08 0.19
N TRP A 143 -16.66 -17.78 0.95
CA TRP A 143 -15.21 -17.83 0.69
C TRP A 143 -14.85 -18.44 -0.68
N ALA A 144 -15.57 -19.48 -1.11
CA ALA A 144 -15.34 -20.09 -2.41
C ALA A 144 -15.52 -19.09 -3.57
N LYS A 145 -16.49 -18.16 -3.44
CA LYS A 145 -16.71 -17.09 -4.43
C LYS A 145 -15.57 -16.08 -4.48
N LEU A 146 -14.81 -15.96 -3.40
CA LEU A 146 -13.60 -15.12 -3.32
C LEU A 146 -12.34 -15.89 -3.76
N GLY A 147 -12.48 -17.11 -4.27
CA GLY A 147 -11.35 -17.98 -4.63
C GLY A 147 -10.60 -18.57 -3.43
N LEU A 148 -11.19 -18.55 -2.23
CA LEU A 148 -10.55 -19.01 -1.00
C LEU A 148 -10.97 -20.45 -0.62
N PRO A 149 -10.15 -21.18 0.16
CA PRO A 149 -10.49 -22.53 0.63
C PRO A 149 -11.72 -22.55 1.55
N SER A 150 -12.39 -23.71 1.63
CA SER A 150 -13.52 -23.89 2.56
C SER A 150 -13.07 -23.95 4.02
N GLU A 151 -13.94 -23.53 4.94
CA GLU A 151 -13.72 -23.67 6.38
C GLU A 151 -13.44 -25.12 6.81
N LYS A 152 -14.15 -26.09 6.21
CA LYS A 152 -13.90 -27.51 6.46
C LYS A 152 -12.46 -27.92 6.11
N THR A 153 -11.90 -27.36 5.03
CA THR A 153 -10.51 -27.62 4.65
C THR A 153 -9.54 -27.02 5.66
N LEU A 154 -9.75 -25.77 6.05
CA LEU A 154 -8.87 -25.04 6.97
C LEU A 154 -8.89 -25.61 8.39
N ARG A 155 -10.08 -25.99 8.90
CA ARG A 155 -10.22 -26.57 10.25
C ARG A 155 -9.46 -27.87 10.44
N LYS A 156 -9.22 -28.66 9.39
CA LYS A 156 -8.38 -29.88 9.47
C LYS A 156 -6.95 -29.59 9.94
N GLY A 157 -6.43 -28.41 9.61
CA GLY A 157 -5.11 -27.95 10.03
C GLY A 157 -5.12 -27.02 11.24
N GLY A 158 -6.25 -26.89 11.94
CA GLY A 158 -6.38 -25.92 13.03
C GLY A 158 -6.19 -24.47 12.57
N ILE A 159 -6.71 -24.12 11.39
CA ILE A 159 -6.66 -22.77 10.83
C ILE A 159 -8.03 -22.11 10.94
N GLU A 160 -8.07 -20.93 11.54
CA GLU A 160 -9.25 -20.08 11.63
C GLU A 160 -9.06 -18.86 10.74
N MET A 161 -10.00 -18.62 9.81
CA MET A 161 -9.90 -17.52 8.85
C MET A 161 -11.03 -16.51 9.01
N THR A 162 -10.70 -15.22 8.92
CA THR A 162 -11.65 -14.11 8.80
C THR A 162 -11.37 -13.36 7.51
N VAL A 163 -12.43 -13.02 6.77
CA VAL A 163 -12.32 -12.27 5.52
C VAL A 163 -13.18 -11.02 5.62
N LYS A 164 -12.60 -9.85 5.37
CA LYS A 164 -13.25 -8.55 5.52
C LYS A 164 -12.94 -7.62 4.35
N SER A 165 -13.94 -6.86 3.90
CA SER A 165 -13.74 -5.76 2.97
C SER A 165 -14.13 -4.40 3.53
N LEU A 166 -13.37 -3.37 3.12
CA LEU A 166 -13.65 -1.96 3.41
C LEU A 166 -13.68 -1.14 2.12
N PHE A 167 -14.84 -0.56 1.80
CA PHE A 167 -14.99 0.36 0.68
C PHE A 167 -15.90 1.50 1.11
N PHE A 168 -15.52 2.74 0.85
CA PHE A 168 -16.27 3.92 1.23
C PHE A 168 -16.79 4.62 -0.03
N THR A 169 -18.12 4.66 -0.21
CA THR A 169 -18.73 5.29 -1.39
C THR A 169 -18.64 6.83 -1.30
N PRO A 170 -18.58 7.56 -2.43
CA PRO A 170 -18.67 7.08 -3.82
C PRO A 170 -17.37 6.57 -4.44
N LEU A 171 -16.18 7.01 -3.99
CA LEU A 171 -14.88 6.64 -4.56
C LEU A 171 -13.76 6.72 -3.51
N SER A 172 -13.80 5.90 -2.46
CA SER A 172 -12.72 5.84 -1.47
C SER A 172 -12.36 4.39 -1.16
N VAL A 173 -11.24 3.97 -1.76
CA VAL A 173 -10.61 2.67 -1.52
C VAL A 173 -9.60 2.75 -0.38
N MET A 174 -9.51 1.70 0.41
CA MET A 174 -8.38 1.48 1.30
C MET A 174 -7.21 0.95 0.46
N HIS A 175 -6.14 1.73 0.37
CA HIS A 175 -4.97 1.36 -0.44
C HIS A 175 -3.77 0.70 0.30
N PRO A 176 -3.78 0.39 1.62
CA PRO A 176 -2.63 -0.26 2.24
C PRO A 176 -2.47 -1.69 1.70
N LYS A 177 -1.23 -2.14 1.63
CA LYS A 177 -0.87 -3.50 1.20
C LYS A 177 0.22 -3.99 2.14
N TYR A 178 -0.04 -5.10 2.80
CA TYR A 178 0.93 -5.71 3.68
C TYR A 178 0.54 -7.14 4.03
N VAL A 179 1.53 -7.92 4.45
CA VAL A 179 1.34 -9.25 5.05
C VAL A 179 2.14 -9.31 6.34
N ILE A 180 1.50 -9.56 7.47
CA ILE A 180 2.18 -9.77 8.76
C ILE A 180 2.14 -11.26 9.06
N ILE A 181 3.29 -11.85 9.39
CA ILE A 181 3.40 -13.27 9.75
C ILE A 181 3.87 -13.37 11.20
N ASP A 182 3.13 -14.15 11.98
CA ASP A 182 3.41 -14.51 13.36
C ASP A 182 3.75 -13.29 14.26
N GLU A 183 3.12 -12.15 13.95
CA GLU A 183 3.30 -10.87 14.64
C GLU A 183 4.77 -10.37 14.72
N ALA A 184 5.69 -10.99 13.97
CA ALA A 184 7.12 -10.75 14.08
C ALA A 184 7.73 -10.16 12.80
N LYS A 185 7.15 -10.48 11.65
CA LYS A 185 7.64 -10.06 10.34
C LYS A 185 6.53 -9.44 9.52
N ALA A 186 6.87 -8.43 8.73
CA ALA A 186 5.95 -7.82 7.79
C ALA A 186 6.55 -7.72 6.39
N TRP A 187 5.75 -8.02 5.37
CA TRP A 187 6.03 -7.74 3.97
C TRP A 187 5.14 -6.58 3.54
N VAL A 188 5.73 -5.54 2.94
CA VAL A 188 5.00 -4.37 2.43
C VAL A 188 5.19 -4.30 0.91
N PRO A 189 4.26 -4.91 0.13
CA PRO A 189 4.32 -4.89 -1.32
C PRO A 189 3.59 -3.68 -1.91
N SER A 190 3.93 -3.33 -3.15
CA SER A 190 3.15 -2.40 -3.97
C SER A 190 2.06 -3.08 -4.81
N CYS A 191 2.21 -4.39 -5.09
CA CYS A 191 1.29 -5.18 -5.90
C CYS A 191 0.02 -5.61 -5.17
N ASN A 192 -1.09 -5.74 -5.92
CA ASN A 192 -2.36 -6.29 -5.44
C ASN A 192 -2.45 -7.81 -5.68
N VAL A 193 -3.53 -8.42 -5.17
CA VAL A 193 -3.95 -9.78 -5.58
C VAL A 193 -4.67 -9.67 -6.92
N SER A 194 -3.87 -9.60 -7.99
CA SER A 194 -4.33 -9.36 -9.35
C SER A 194 -3.30 -9.88 -10.36
N TRP A 195 -3.57 -9.72 -11.66
CA TRP A 195 -2.83 -10.37 -12.75
C TRP A 195 -1.89 -9.43 -13.53
N GLU A 196 -1.75 -8.17 -13.14
CA GLU A 196 -1.02 -7.20 -13.95
C GLU A 196 0.49 -7.45 -13.95
N ARG A 197 1.11 -7.30 -15.13
CA ARG A 197 2.57 -7.37 -15.32
C ARG A 197 3.23 -6.03 -15.06
N TRP A 198 2.87 -5.38 -13.94
CA TRP A 198 3.49 -4.12 -13.53
C TRP A 198 4.83 -4.36 -12.87
N PHE A 199 5.72 -3.37 -12.94
CA PHE A 199 6.95 -3.38 -12.16
C PHE A 199 6.62 -2.93 -10.74
N GLU A 200 6.89 -3.82 -9.78
CA GLU A 200 6.45 -3.74 -8.41
C GLU A 200 7.63 -3.99 -7.46
N GLY A 201 7.48 -3.59 -6.20
CA GLY A 201 8.44 -3.84 -5.14
C GLY A 201 7.79 -4.40 -3.88
N CYS A 202 8.56 -5.12 -3.07
CA CYS A 202 8.15 -5.58 -1.75
C CYS A 202 9.33 -5.59 -0.79
N VAL A 203 9.15 -5.01 0.39
CA VAL A 203 10.17 -5.01 1.45
C VAL A 203 9.74 -5.92 2.59
N GLU A 204 10.62 -6.82 3.02
CA GLU A 204 10.51 -7.55 4.29
C GLU A 204 11.10 -6.71 5.42
N LEU A 205 10.34 -6.58 6.50
CA LEU A 205 10.62 -5.73 7.65
C LEU A 205 10.48 -6.52 8.95
N GLU A 206 11.38 -6.23 9.89
CA GLU A 206 11.32 -6.65 11.30
C GLU A 206 11.45 -5.42 12.22
N GLY A 207 11.17 -5.59 13.51
CA GLY A 207 11.31 -4.56 14.54
C GLY A 207 9.99 -3.90 14.91
N GLU A 208 10.06 -2.81 15.68
CA GLU A 208 8.89 -2.14 16.28
C GLU A 208 7.86 -1.63 15.24
N VAL A 209 8.28 -1.42 13.98
CA VAL A 209 7.37 -1.08 12.88
C VAL A 209 6.27 -2.14 12.70
N VAL A 210 6.55 -3.41 13.02
CA VAL A 210 5.57 -4.50 12.96
C VAL A 210 4.48 -4.27 14.00
N ASP A 211 4.82 -3.84 15.21
CA ASP A 211 3.85 -3.49 16.26
C ASP A 211 2.96 -2.30 15.86
N LYS A 212 3.55 -1.30 15.19
CA LYS A 212 2.78 -0.17 14.63
C LYS A 212 1.80 -0.64 13.56
N LEU A 213 2.25 -1.54 12.69
CA LEU A 213 1.41 -2.10 11.63
C LEU A 213 0.30 -3.00 12.19
N LEU A 214 0.57 -3.80 13.23
CA LEU A 214 -0.42 -4.59 13.96
C LEU A 214 -1.45 -3.71 14.64
N THR A 215 -1.01 -2.64 15.30
CA THR A 215 -1.91 -1.64 15.93
C THR A 215 -2.83 -1.01 14.88
N PHE A 216 -2.28 -0.64 13.72
CA PHE A 216 -3.08 -0.15 12.60
C PHE A 216 -4.05 -1.22 12.08
N HIS A 217 -3.59 -2.46 11.91
CA HIS A 217 -4.40 -3.60 11.47
C HIS A 217 -5.59 -3.82 12.40
N ALA A 218 -5.37 -3.92 13.71
CA ALA A 218 -6.42 -4.13 14.70
C ALA A 218 -7.47 -3.00 14.68
N ARG A 219 -7.03 -1.74 14.52
CA ARG A 219 -7.93 -0.57 14.48
C ARG A 219 -8.80 -0.53 13.22
N VAL A 220 -8.28 -0.95 12.08
CA VAL A 220 -8.95 -0.82 10.76
C VAL A 220 -9.66 -2.11 10.35
N TRP A 221 -8.94 -3.23 10.43
CA TRP A 221 -9.34 -4.54 9.90
C TRP A 221 -9.82 -5.50 10.98
N GLY A 222 -9.60 -5.20 12.26
CA GLY A 222 -10.11 -6.00 13.37
C GLY A 222 -11.61 -6.27 13.28
N ALA A 223 -12.02 -7.46 13.72
CA ALA A 223 -13.43 -7.84 13.81
C ALA A 223 -14.08 -7.12 15.00
N ARG A 224 -14.85 -6.05 14.74
CA ARG A 224 -15.84 -5.57 15.70
C ARG A 224 -17.10 -6.39 15.48
N SER A 225 -17.53 -7.13 16.49
CA SER A 225 -18.68 -8.05 16.41
C SER A 225 -19.93 -7.30 15.95
N GLN A 226 -20.33 -7.52 14.69
CA GLN A 226 -21.69 -7.31 14.17
C GLN A 226 -21.74 -7.89 12.75
N SER A 227 -22.18 -9.15 12.64
CA SER A 227 -22.54 -9.79 11.38
C SER A 227 -23.76 -9.09 10.78
N ARG A 228 -23.63 -8.52 9.59
CA ARG A 228 -24.76 -8.14 8.74
C ARG A 228 -24.66 -8.92 7.44
N ASP A 229 -25.62 -9.80 7.23
CA ASP A 229 -25.77 -10.54 5.99
C ASP A 229 -26.17 -9.57 4.87
N ILE A 230 -25.30 -9.39 3.88
CA ILE A 230 -25.64 -8.73 2.63
C ILE A 230 -25.57 -9.80 1.53
N ASP A 231 -26.71 -10.01 0.89
CA ASP A 231 -26.85 -10.88 -0.26
C ASP A 231 -26.55 -10.08 -1.52
N ASP A 232 -25.33 -10.22 -2.05
CA ASP A 232 -24.97 -9.69 -3.36
C ASP A 232 -24.73 -10.86 -4.33
N GLY A 233 -25.52 -10.86 -5.40
CA GLY A 233 -25.34 -11.72 -6.57
C GLY A 233 -24.67 -10.95 -7.69
N VAL A 234 -23.56 -11.47 -8.23
CA VAL A 234 -23.01 -11.13 -9.56
C VAL A 234 -22.19 -12.30 -10.10
N ASP A 235 -22.19 -12.39 -11.43
CA ASP A 235 -21.71 -13.43 -12.35
C ASP A 235 -20.20 -13.70 -12.44
N GLU A 236 -19.93 -14.88 -13.00
CA GLU A 236 -18.66 -15.47 -13.42
C GLU A 236 -18.17 -14.85 -14.74
N ASP A 237 -17.05 -14.13 -14.71
CA ASP A 237 -16.27 -13.87 -15.93
C ASP A 237 -15.12 -14.88 -16.01
N ASP A 238 -15.29 -15.82 -16.94
CA ASP A 238 -14.36 -16.87 -17.33
C ASP A 238 -13.34 -16.29 -18.33
N GLU A 239 -12.08 -16.15 -17.91
CA GLU A 239 -10.96 -16.12 -18.85
C GLU A 239 -9.86 -17.07 -18.38
N THR A 240 -9.85 -18.22 -19.04
CA THR A 240 -8.80 -19.23 -18.98
C THR A 240 -7.52 -18.73 -19.64
N SER A 241 -6.40 -18.75 -18.91
CA SER A 241 -5.09 -18.97 -19.53
C SER A 241 -4.18 -19.74 -18.59
N SER A 242 -3.76 -20.91 -19.06
CA SER A 242 -2.78 -21.78 -18.41
C SER A 242 -1.38 -21.33 -18.81
N ALA A 243 -0.47 -21.26 -17.84
CA ALA A 243 0.96 -21.29 -18.11
C ALA A 243 1.72 -21.90 -16.92
N SER A 244 2.55 -22.88 -17.25
CA SER A 244 3.36 -23.73 -16.38
C SER A 244 4.46 -22.97 -15.61
N PRO A 245 4.96 -23.50 -14.48
CA PRO A 245 6.10 -22.93 -13.78
C PRO A 245 7.41 -23.33 -14.49
N LEU A 246 8.20 -22.34 -14.89
CA LEU A 246 9.59 -22.54 -15.28
C LEU A 246 10.48 -22.13 -14.11
N ASN A 247 11.37 -23.04 -13.72
CA ASN A 247 12.54 -22.74 -12.89
C ASN A 247 13.43 -21.76 -13.66
N GLU A 248 13.74 -20.61 -13.06
CA GLU A 248 14.79 -19.73 -13.57
C GLU A 248 15.95 -19.71 -12.58
N GLU A 249 17.09 -20.21 -13.07
CA GLU A 249 18.40 -19.99 -12.51
C GLU A 249 18.74 -18.50 -12.56
N ASP A 250 19.44 -18.01 -11.53
CA ASP A 250 19.89 -16.61 -11.41
C ASP A 250 20.76 -16.22 -12.61
N ASN A 251 20.16 -15.51 -13.55
CA ASN A 251 20.85 -14.84 -14.64
C ASN A 251 20.81 -13.33 -14.36
N ASP A 252 21.98 -12.69 -14.30
CA ASP A 252 22.20 -11.27 -13.94
C ASP A 252 21.44 -10.25 -14.82
N SER A 253 20.67 -10.71 -15.81
CA SER A 253 19.82 -9.90 -16.70
C SER A 253 18.33 -9.88 -16.34
N SER A 254 17.89 -10.54 -15.26
CA SER A 254 16.47 -10.58 -14.89
C SER A 254 15.98 -9.24 -14.31
N ALA A 255 14.80 -8.79 -14.74
CA ALA A 255 14.08 -7.67 -14.13
C ALA A 255 13.48 -8.03 -12.74
N THR A 256 13.51 -9.32 -12.42
CA THR A 256 13.08 -9.88 -11.14
C THR A 256 14.32 -10.06 -10.26
N GLN A 257 14.51 -9.18 -9.28
CA GLN A 257 15.72 -9.14 -8.45
C GLN A 257 15.37 -9.22 -6.97
N CYS A 258 16.38 -9.48 -6.14
CA CYS A 258 16.27 -9.46 -4.69
C CYS A 258 17.55 -8.89 -4.09
N ILE A 259 17.42 -7.95 -3.16
CA ILE A 259 18.53 -7.39 -2.40
C ILE A 259 18.38 -7.85 -0.97
N HIS A 260 19.42 -8.48 -0.42
CA HIS A 260 19.50 -8.82 0.99
C HIS A 260 20.26 -7.74 1.76
N PHE A 261 19.60 -7.15 2.75
CA PHE A 261 20.20 -6.17 3.64
C PHE A 261 21.02 -6.90 4.71
N THR A 262 22.35 -6.88 4.58
CA THR A 262 23.26 -7.53 5.53
C THR A 262 23.64 -6.61 6.68
N ALA A 263 23.68 -7.14 7.91
CA ALA A 263 24.12 -6.45 9.12
C ALA A 263 23.43 -5.09 9.41
N VAL A 264 22.16 -4.94 9.02
CA VAL A 264 21.40 -3.72 9.30
C VAL A 264 20.99 -3.68 10.77
N ALA A 265 21.50 -2.68 11.49
CA ALA A 265 21.03 -2.35 12.83
C ALA A 265 19.61 -1.76 12.76
N PRO A 266 18.80 -1.89 13.83
CA PRO A 266 17.49 -1.22 13.92
C PRO A 266 17.64 0.26 13.57
N THR A 267 16.96 0.70 12.51
CA THR A 267 17.10 2.04 11.94
C THR A 267 15.86 2.88 12.27
N PRO A 268 16.00 4.19 12.57
CA PRO A 268 14.86 5.06 12.85
C PRO A 268 13.93 5.10 11.65
N ALA A 269 12.64 4.98 11.94
CA ALA A 269 11.60 4.97 10.93
C ALA A 269 10.39 5.76 11.39
N ILE A 270 9.58 6.16 10.43
CA ILE A 270 8.28 6.77 10.68
C ILE A 270 7.25 5.88 10.00
N PHE A 271 6.31 5.37 10.79
CA PHE A 271 5.15 4.67 10.27
C PHE A 271 4.20 5.71 9.65
N LEU A 272 3.93 5.59 8.34
CA LEU A 272 3.12 6.54 7.59
C LEU A 272 1.78 5.92 7.18
N PRO A 273 0.80 5.83 8.11
CA PRO A 273 -0.51 5.31 7.78
C PRO A 273 -1.24 6.28 6.85
N SER A 274 -2.15 5.73 6.07
CA SER A 274 -3.15 6.50 5.33
C SER A 274 -4.52 6.29 6.00
N PRO A 275 -4.90 7.14 6.96
CA PRO A 275 -6.25 7.14 7.51
C PRO A 275 -7.32 7.24 6.43
N HIS A 276 -8.46 6.61 6.67
CA HIS A 276 -9.67 6.97 5.95
C HIS A 276 -10.09 8.36 6.39
N HIS A 277 -10.40 9.21 5.42
CA HIS A 277 -10.96 10.52 5.64
C HIS A 277 -12.21 10.68 4.77
N ARG A 278 -13.30 11.15 5.37
CA ARG A 278 -14.45 11.61 4.57
C ARG A 278 -14.08 13.01 4.08
N ASN A 279 -13.60 13.14 2.83
CA ASN A 279 -13.39 14.45 2.21
C ASN A 279 -14.69 14.84 1.47
N PRO A 280 -15.57 15.69 2.04
CA PRO A 280 -16.64 16.29 1.28
C PRO A 280 -16.05 17.43 0.44
N ARG A 281 -15.34 17.08 -0.63
CA ARG A 281 -15.17 17.95 -1.80
C ARG A 281 -15.30 17.18 -3.11
N PHE A 282 -15.91 15.98 -3.07
CA PHE A 282 -16.30 15.29 -4.29
C PHE A 282 -17.27 16.19 -5.07
N ARG A 283 -16.77 16.74 -6.19
CA ARG A 283 -17.57 17.50 -7.15
C ARG A 283 -17.57 16.68 -8.44
N PHE A 284 -18.75 16.48 -9.02
CA PHE A 284 -18.94 15.72 -10.26
C PHE A 284 -18.08 16.23 -11.44
N PHE A 285 -17.59 17.47 -11.36
CA PHE A 285 -16.69 18.07 -12.34
C PHE A 285 -15.32 18.36 -11.68
N PRO A 286 -14.35 17.43 -11.76
CA PRO A 286 -13.03 17.57 -11.13
C PRO A 286 -12.22 18.76 -11.66
N PHE A 287 -12.53 19.25 -12.87
CA PHE A 287 -11.88 20.42 -13.49
C PHE A 287 -12.06 21.74 -12.72
N PHE A 288 -13.07 21.84 -11.84
CA PHE A 288 -13.38 23.06 -11.07
C PHE A 288 -12.94 22.97 -9.60
N SER A 289 -12.26 21.90 -9.18
CA SER A 289 -11.85 21.71 -7.78
C SER A 289 -10.35 21.50 -7.67
N GLN A 290 -9.60 22.59 -7.48
CA GLN A 290 -8.29 22.52 -6.83
C GLN A 290 -8.49 22.40 -5.32
N SER A 291 -9.09 21.30 -4.87
CA SER A 291 -9.07 21.01 -3.44
C SER A 291 -7.67 20.53 -3.06
N ASN A 292 -7.06 21.17 -2.05
CA ASN A 292 -5.83 20.66 -1.45
C ASN A 292 -6.10 19.22 -0.97
N PRO A 293 -5.20 18.26 -1.25
CA PRO A 293 -5.33 16.94 -0.66
C PRO A 293 -5.23 17.05 0.87
N PRO A 294 -5.85 16.13 1.61
CA PRO A 294 -5.78 16.15 3.07
C PRO A 294 -4.34 15.98 3.54
N MET A 295 -3.98 16.68 4.61
CA MET A 295 -2.60 16.69 5.14
C MET A 295 -2.30 15.45 6.00
N THR A 296 -2.50 14.24 5.47
CA THR A 296 -2.23 12.98 6.17
C THR A 296 -0.76 12.85 6.56
N PRO A 297 -0.39 12.00 7.54
CA PRO A 297 1.02 11.71 7.86
C PRO A 297 1.88 11.40 6.65
N LEU A 298 1.36 10.57 5.73
CA LEU A 298 2.01 10.24 4.46
C LEU A 298 2.19 11.45 3.54
N ASN A 299 1.14 12.24 3.32
CA ASN A 299 1.21 13.41 2.44
C ASN A 299 2.16 14.48 2.99
N ALA A 300 2.10 14.74 4.30
CA ALA A 300 3.01 15.65 4.98
C ALA A 300 4.46 15.17 4.82
N ALA A 301 4.73 13.88 5.05
CA ALA A 301 6.07 13.32 4.92
C ALA A 301 6.63 13.48 3.50
N LEU A 302 5.83 13.19 2.47
CA LEU A 302 6.24 13.37 1.07
C LEU A 302 6.56 14.83 0.74
N LEU A 303 5.71 15.78 1.17
CA LEU A 303 5.96 17.21 0.94
C LEU A 303 7.20 17.70 1.68
N THR A 304 7.41 17.26 2.92
CA THR A 304 8.63 17.58 3.69
C THR A 304 9.89 16.98 3.02
N LEU A 305 9.82 15.76 2.47
CA LEU A 305 10.94 15.16 1.72
C LEU A 305 11.31 16.00 0.49
N PHE A 306 10.32 16.45 -0.30
CA PHE A 306 10.57 17.31 -1.45
C PHE A 306 11.14 18.67 -1.06
N ALA A 307 10.66 19.27 0.03
CA ALA A 307 11.17 20.54 0.54
C ALA A 307 12.62 20.42 1.04
N ASN A 308 12.96 19.29 1.68
CA ASN A 308 14.28 19.05 2.29
C ASN A 308 15.35 18.58 1.29
N ALA A 309 14.96 18.13 0.09
CA ALA A 309 15.91 17.65 -0.91
C ALA A 309 16.92 18.75 -1.31
N ARG A 310 18.21 18.38 -1.33
CA ARG A 310 19.33 19.29 -1.62
C ARG A 310 20.04 19.03 -2.94
N HIS A 311 20.04 17.78 -3.41
CA HIS A 311 20.82 17.39 -4.59
C HIS A 311 19.97 16.66 -5.62
N ASP A 312 19.34 15.54 -5.24
CA ASP A 312 18.63 14.69 -6.18
C ASP A 312 17.29 14.19 -5.62
N ILE A 313 16.29 14.09 -6.50
CA ILE A 313 15.02 13.42 -6.26
C ILE A 313 14.82 12.38 -7.36
N HIS A 314 14.75 11.11 -6.96
CA HIS A 314 14.38 10.01 -7.85
C HIS A 314 12.98 9.53 -7.51
N LEU A 315 12.05 9.68 -8.45
CA LEU A 315 10.67 9.27 -8.30
C LEU A 315 10.33 8.16 -9.29
N VAL A 316 9.88 7.01 -8.77
CA VAL A 316 9.26 5.94 -9.55
C VAL A 316 7.80 5.90 -9.15
N THR A 317 6.91 6.19 -10.11
CA THR A 317 5.46 6.22 -9.83
C THR A 317 4.67 5.75 -11.04
N PRO A 318 3.60 4.95 -10.88
CA PRO A 318 2.75 4.55 -12.00
C PRO A 318 2.17 5.77 -12.74
N ASN A 319 1.77 6.80 -11.99
CA ASN A 319 1.13 8.01 -12.49
C ASN A 319 1.71 9.27 -11.82
N LEU A 320 1.76 10.39 -12.54
CA LEU A 320 2.15 11.70 -12.00
C LEU A 320 1.08 12.75 -12.36
N THR A 321 0.03 12.80 -11.55
CA THR A 321 -1.12 13.70 -11.74
C THR A 321 -1.40 14.62 -10.53
N SER A 322 -0.79 14.33 -9.39
CA SER A 322 -0.97 15.11 -8.15
C SER A 322 -0.31 16.49 -8.27
N TRP A 323 -1.11 17.56 -8.28
CA TRP A 323 -0.60 18.91 -8.45
C TRP A 323 0.33 19.38 -7.32
N PRO A 324 0.13 19.06 -6.02
CA PRO A 324 1.06 19.48 -4.97
C PRO A 324 2.44 18.83 -5.15
N VAL A 325 2.49 17.58 -5.62
CA VAL A 325 3.75 16.91 -5.96
C VAL A 325 4.41 17.62 -7.14
N ILE A 326 3.65 17.96 -8.18
CA ILE A 326 4.18 18.67 -9.35
C ILE A 326 4.76 20.04 -8.95
N GLU A 327 4.06 20.82 -8.12
CA GLU A 327 4.59 22.11 -7.64
C GLU A 327 5.81 21.93 -6.73
N ALA A 328 5.80 20.95 -5.81
CA ALA A 328 6.94 20.67 -4.94
C ALA A 328 8.19 20.25 -5.73
N LEU A 329 8.03 19.48 -6.82
CA LEU A 329 9.13 19.13 -7.73
C LEU A 329 9.64 20.36 -8.51
N LEU A 330 8.76 21.28 -8.91
CA LEU A 330 9.17 22.53 -9.56
C LEU A 330 9.94 23.44 -8.60
N GLU A 331 9.52 23.50 -7.33
CA GLU A 331 10.23 24.24 -6.30
C GLU A 331 11.60 23.63 -6.01
N ALA A 332 11.71 22.30 -5.97
CA ALA A 332 13.00 21.63 -5.87
C ALA A 332 13.92 22.00 -7.04
N LEU A 333 13.39 21.97 -8.28
CA LEU A 333 14.14 22.39 -9.47
C LEU A 333 14.58 23.87 -9.39
N SER A 334 13.75 24.77 -8.86
CA SER A 334 14.14 26.18 -8.72
C SER A 334 15.23 26.40 -7.66
N ARG A 335 15.38 25.46 -6.71
CA ARG A 335 16.51 25.43 -5.76
C ARG A 335 17.76 24.75 -6.33
N GLY A 336 17.74 24.30 -7.59
CA GLY A 336 18.87 23.60 -8.23
C GLY A 336 18.95 22.11 -7.93
N VAL A 337 17.89 21.49 -7.40
CA VAL A 337 17.82 20.03 -7.16
C VAL A 337 17.53 19.31 -8.48
N ASN A 338 18.28 18.24 -8.76
CA ASN A 338 18.03 17.36 -9.89
C ASN A 338 16.78 16.52 -9.66
N VAL A 339 15.89 16.45 -10.64
CA VAL A 339 14.67 15.63 -10.57
C VAL A 339 14.65 14.61 -11.69
N GLN A 340 14.59 13.32 -11.32
CA GLN A 340 14.38 12.21 -12.23
C GLN A 340 13.05 11.53 -11.93
N VAL A 341 12.14 11.50 -12.91
CA VAL A 341 10.86 10.80 -12.79
C VAL A 341 10.80 9.64 -13.79
N ARG A 342 10.52 8.43 -13.29
CA ARG A 342 10.20 7.24 -14.10
C ARG A 342 8.73 6.88 -13.88
N THR A 343 7.97 6.76 -14.97
CA THR A 343 6.53 6.54 -14.90
C THR A 343 5.99 5.76 -16.12
N GLY A 344 4.78 5.21 -16.00
CA GLY A 344 4.14 4.45 -17.07
C GLY A 344 3.62 5.36 -18.19
N ARG A 345 3.93 5.04 -19.45
CA ARG A 345 3.50 5.85 -20.61
C ARG A 345 1.98 5.83 -20.81
N ASN A 346 1.37 4.65 -20.69
CA ASN A 346 -0.04 4.39 -21.02
C ASN A 346 -0.79 3.71 -19.86
N MET A 347 -0.30 3.83 -18.63
CA MET A 347 -0.89 3.11 -17.49
C MET A 347 -2.22 3.75 -17.09
N MET A 348 -3.32 2.99 -17.04
CA MET A 348 -4.60 3.42 -16.45
C MET A 348 -5.15 4.76 -17.00
N VAL A 349 -4.99 5.06 -18.30
CA VAL A 349 -5.32 6.39 -18.88
C VAL A 349 -6.79 6.78 -18.66
N ILE A 350 -7.72 5.84 -18.82
CA ILE A 350 -9.15 6.09 -18.63
C ILE A 350 -9.44 6.41 -17.15
N GLU A 351 -8.90 5.63 -16.23
CA GLU A 351 -9.08 5.86 -14.80
C GLU A 351 -8.48 7.20 -14.37
N GLN A 352 -7.34 7.60 -14.93
CA GLN A 352 -6.75 8.93 -14.68
C GLN A 352 -7.67 10.06 -15.16
N LEU A 353 -8.30 9.93 -16.33
CA LEU A 353 -9.26 10.92 -16.82
C LEU A 353 -10.47 11.03 -15.89
N ILE A 354 -11.00 9.89 -15.43
CA ILE A 354 -12.17 9.86 -14.53
C ILE A 354 -11.82 10.42 -13.15
N THR A 355 -10.68 10.03 -12.57
CA THR A 355 -10.32 10.34 -11.19
C THR A 355 -9.59 11.68 -11.02
N ALA A 356 -8.79 12.08 -12.01
CA ALA A 356 -7.95 13.27 -11.94
C ALA A 356 -8.29 14.34 -12.99
N GLY A 357 -9.16 14.07 -13.97
CA GLY A 357 -9.46 15.01 -15.06
C GLY A 357 -8.24 15.35 -15.93
N THR A 358 -7.18 14.56 -15.84
CA THR A 358 -5.90 14.78 -16.53
C THR A 358 -5.21 13.45 -16.77
N THR A 359 -4.08 13.47 -17.47
CA THR A 359 -3.22 12.31 -17.65
C THR A 359 -1.79 12.65 -17.29
N THR A 360 -1.01 11.65 -16.88
CA THR A 360 0.44 11.75 -16.66
C THR A 360 1.14 12.44 -17.84
N SER A 361 0.81 12.05 -19.08
CA SER A 361 1.38 12.66 -20.29
C SER A 361 1.08 14.15 -20.43
N TRP A 362 -0.08 14.62 -19.99
CA TRP A 362 -0.41 16.05 -20.01
C TRP A 362 0.29 16.81 -18.88
N CYS A 363 0.28 16.26 -17.66
CA CYS A 363 0.96 16.83 -16.51
C CYS A 363 2.47 16.98 -16.75
N ILE A 364 3.13 15.97 -17.31
CA ILE A 364 4.57 16.03 -17.65
C ILE A 364 4.85 17.12 -18.68
N ARG A 365 4.05 17.24 -19.74
CA ARG A 365 4.21 18.31 -20.74
C ARG A 365 4.09 19.69 -20.10
N ARG A 366 3.12 19.88 -19.20
CA ARG A 366 2.94 21.14 -18.45
C ARG A 366 4.11 21.41 -17.50
N PHE A 367 4.56 20.39 -16.78
CA PHE A 367 5.73 20.46 -15.89
C PHE A 367 6.99 20.91 -16.63
N VAL A 368 7.32 20.27 -17.75
CA VAL A 368 8.46 20.66 -18.59
C VAL A 368 8.32 22.09 -19.12
N LYS A 369 7.11 22.51 -19.53
CA LYS A 369 6.86 23.90 -19.97
C LYS A 369 7.11 24.90 -18.85
N LYS A 370 6.62 24.63 -17.63
CA LYS A 370 6.83 25.48 -16.45
C LYS A 370 8.32 25.58 -16.10
N TYR A 371 9.03 24.46 -16.05
CA TYR A 371 10.47 24.46 -15.77
C TYR A 371 11.26 25.27 -16.80
N ARG A 372 10.98 25.10 -18.10
CA ARG A 372 11.62 25.93 -19.14
C ARG A 372 11.38 27.42 -18.97
N ALA A 373 10.22 27.83 -18.46
CA ALA A 373 9.95 29.24 -18.17
C ALA A 373 10.79 29.74 -16.99
N LEU A 374 10.94 28.94 -15.92
CA LEU A 374 11.83 29.25 -14.79
C LEU A 374 13.29 29.45 -15.25
N CYS A 375 13.80 28.56 -16.10
CA CYS A 375 15.15 28.71 -16.64
C CYS A 375 15.35 29.99 -17.46
N LYS A 376 14.31 30.45 -18.16
CA LYS A 376 14.39 31.70 -18.93
C LYS A 376 14.40 32.93 -18.03
N GLN A 377 13.63 32.92 -16.94
CA GLN A 377 13.60 34.01 -15.96
C GLN A 377 14.96 34.16 -15.26
N SER A 378 15.53 33.05 -14.79
CA SER A 378 16.86 33.06 -14.16
C SER A 378 17.96 33.59 -15.09
N ARG A 379 17.94 33.24 -16.38
CA ARG A 379 18.90 33.77 -17.36
C ARG A 379 18.69 35.25 -17.69
N GLY A 380 17.46 35.74 -17.59
CA GLY A 380 17.14 37.16 -17.82
C GLY A 380 17.64 38.03 -16.67
N SER A 381 17.50 37.57 -15.42
CA SER A 381 18.03 38.27 -14.25
C SER A 381 19.55 38.32 -14.21
N ASP A 382 20.24 37.29 -14.73
CA ASP A 382 21.71 37.24 -14.80
C ASP A 382 22.32 38.16 -15.88
N LEU A 383 21.50 38.65 -16.83
CA LEU A 383 21.94 39.58 -17.87
C LEU A 383 21.70 41.06 -17.50
N GLU A 384 20.87 41.31 -16.49
CA GLU A 384 20.53 42.65 -15.98
C GLU A 384 21.27 43.01 -14.67
N ALA A 385 22.03 42.07 -14.10
CA ALA A 385 22.94 42.26 -12.97
C ALA A 385 24.39 42.36 -13.46
#